data_AF-A0A1H9K4Q1-F1
#
_entry.id   AF-A0A1H9K4Q1-F1
#
_cell.length_a   1.000
_cell.length_b   1.000
_cell.length_c   1.000
_cell.angle_alpha   90.00
_cell.angle_beta   90.00
_cell.angle_gamma   90.00
#
_symmetry.space_group_name_H-M   'P 1'
#
loop_
_entity.id
_entity.type
_entity.pdbx_description
1 polymer ?
#
loop_
_entity_poly.entity_id
_entity_poly.type
_entity_poly.pdbx_seq_one_letter_code
_entity_poly.pdbx_strand_id
1 'polypeptide(L)'
;MDSLALAPVSVLPGYQKRGIGSQLCLEALRVAKAHGFESVFVLGHPAYYPRFGFEKASDFDIQPPFDVPDEVFMALELKEDALSNVSGVIEYSSAFDG
;
A
#
# COMPACT_ATOMS: atom_id res chain seq x y z
N MET A 1 12.87 -8.69 4.07
CA MET A 1 12.55 -7.28 4.38
C MET A 1 11.10 -7.25 4.79
N ASP A 2 10.80 -6.67 5.94
CA ASP A 2 9.41 -6.62 6.43
C ASP A 2 8.73 -5.38 5.84
N SER A 3 7.59 -5.61 5.17
CA SER A 3 6.77 -4.57 4.53
C SER A 3 5.36 -4.60 5.14
N LEU A 4 4.62 -3.50 5.01
CA LEU A 4 3.25 -3.42 5.50
C LEU A 4 2.22 -3.53 4.37
N ALA A 5 1.05 -4.07 4.67
CA ALA A 5 -0.13 -3.99 3.80
C ALA A 5 -1.15 -3.00 4.40
N LEU A 6 -1.58 -2.00 3.62
CA LEU A 6 -2.59 -1.04 4.05
C LEU A 6 -4.00 -1.55 3.70
N ALA A 7 -4.63 -2.30 4.61
CA ALA A 7 -6.01 -2.75 4.42
C ALA A 7 -6.71 -3.20 5.72
N PRO A 8 -8.05 -3.03 5.83
CA PRO A 8 -8.88 -2.15 5.01
C PRO A 8 -8.78 -0.69 5.49
N VAL A 9 -9.02 0.26 4.57
CA VAL A 9 -9.28 1.67 4.93
C VAL A 9 -10.78 1.94 4.79
N SER A 10 -11.44 2.35 5.86
CA SER A 10 -12.89 2.48 5.89
C SER A 10 -13.36 3.77 6.54
N VAL A 11 -14.38 4.39 5.94
CA VAL A 11 -15.08 5.57 6.45
C VAL A 11 -16.58 5.33 6.35
N LEU A 12 -17.31 5.59 7.43
CA LEU A 12 -18.76 5.49 7.46
C LEU A 12 -19.41 6.29 6.31
N PRO A 13 -20.43 5.77 5.61
CA PRO A 13 -21.00 6.39 4.41
C PRO A 13 -21.34 7.89 4.55
N GLY A 14 -21.97 8.29 5.67
CA GLY A 14 -22.33 9.68 5.94
C GLY A 14 -21.14 10.65 6.09
N TYR A 15 -19.92 10.12 6.24
CA TYR A 15 -18.68 10.87 6.46
C TYR A 15 -17.69 10.75 5.29
N GLN A 16 -18.02 9.98 4.24
CA GLN A 16 -17.20 9.86 3.04
C GLN A 16 -17.13 11.18 2.25
N LYS A 17 -16.16 11.30 1.34
CA LYS A 17 -15.90 12.48 0.50
C LYS A 17 -15.60 13.78 1.28
N ARG A 18 -15.26 13.68 2.56
CA ARG A 18 -14.84 14.80 3.43
C ARG A 18 -13.33 14.84 3.70
N GLY A 19 -12.53 14.06 2.97
CA GLY A 19 -11.07 13.96 3.17
C GLY A 19 -10.63 13.03 4.30
N ILE A 20 -11.54 12.47 5.10
CA ILE A 20 -11.21 11.60 6.24
C ILE A 20 -10.39 10.37 5.80
N GLY A 21 -10.79 9.68 4.74
CA GLY A 21 -10.03 8.54 4.23
C GLY A 21 -8.60 8.90 3.82
N SER A 22 -8.40 10.10 3.28
CA SER A 22 -7.07 10.62 2.96
C SER A 22 -6.24 10.90 4.21
N GLN A 23 -6.85 11.51 5.24
CA GLN A 23 -6.18 11.76 6.51
C GLN A 23 -5.76 10.46 7.21
N LEU A 24 -6.62 9.43 7.17
CA LEU A 24 -6.30 8.10 7.69
C LEU A 24 -5.10 7.48 6.96
N CYS A 25 -5.08 7.50 5.62
CA CYS A 25 -3.94 7.00 4.85
C CYS A 25 -2.65 7.74 5.20
N LEU A 26 -2.67 9.07 5.17
CA LEU A 26 -1.48 9.90 5.44
C LEU A 26 -0.93 9.67 6.85
N GLU A 27 -1.80 9.58 7.85
CA GLU A 27 -1.39 9.32 9.24
C GLU A 27 -0.82 7.91 9.41
N ALA A 28 -1.43 6.89 8.79
CA ALA A 28 -0.91 5.53 8.80
C ALA A 28 0.51 5.44 8.19
N LEU A 29 0.73 6.10 7.04
CA LEU A 29 2.05 6.17 6.41
C LEU A 29 3.08 6.92 7.27
N ARG A 30 2.66 8.03 7.90
CA ARG A 30 3.52 8.79 8.83
C ARG A 30 3.95 7.93 10.02
N VAL A 31 3.02 7.19 10.62
CA VAL A 31 3.29 6.28 11.73
C VAL A 31 4.20 5.13 11.28
N ALA A 32 3.91 4.49 10.14
CA ALA A 32 4.74 3.41 9.60
C ALA A 32 6.20 3.86 9.41
N LYS A 33 6.40 5.04 8.80
CA LYS A 33 7.73 5.62 8.61
C LYS A 33 8.42 5.91 9.96
N ALA A 34 7.69 6.44 10.93
CA ALA A 34 8.23 6.72 12.27
C ALA A 34 8.65 5.45 13.04
N HIS A 35 8.03 4.31 12.73
CA HIS A 35 8.39 2.99 13.27
C HIS A 35 9.51 2.28 12.49
N GLY A 36 10.05 2.91 11.44
CA GLY A 36 11.18 2.37 10.68
C GLY A 36 10.80 1.36 9.59
N PHE A 37 9.52 1.24 9.24
CA PHE A 37 9.13 0.48 8.06
C PHE A 37 9.60 1.19 6.79
N GLU A 38 10.01 0.39 5.81
CA GLU A 38 10.68 0.90 4.61
C GLU A 38 9.74 0.93 3.39
N SER A 39 8.66 0.14 3.39
CA SER A 39 7.69 0.10 2.29
C SER A 39 6.27 -0.30 2.75
N VAL A 40 5.28 0.09 1.94
CA VAL A 40 3.86 -0.23 2.13
C VAL A 40 3.26 -0.66 0.80
N PHE A 41 2.45 -1.72 0.82
CA PHE A 41 1.69 -2.22 -0.34
C PHE A 41 0.20 -2.00 -0.14
N VAL A 42 -0.52 -1.85 -1.26
CA VAL A 42 -1.98 -1.75 -1.26
C VAL A 42 -2.57 -2.42 -2.50
N LEU A 43 -3.68 -3.13 -2.30
CA LEU A 43 -4.58 -3.53 -3.37
C LEU A 43 -5.77 -2.57 -3.36
N GLY A 44 -5.89 -1.71 -4.36
CA GLY A 44 -6.80 -0.59 -4.28
C GLY A 44 -7.10 0.14 -5.60
N HIS A 45 -7.96 1.14 -5.54
CA HIS A 45 -8.44 1.85 -6.73
C HIS A 45 -7.29 2.67 -7.38
N PRO A 46 -7.05 2.52 -8.71
CA PRO A 46 -5.88 3.06 -9.39
C PRO A 46 -5.85 4.59 -9.40
N ALA A 47 -7.01 5.25 -9.35
CA ALA A 47 -7.07 6.72 -9.21
C ALA A 47 -7.01 7.26 -7.77
N TYR A 48 -7.08 6.40 -6.74
CA TYR A 48 -7.20 6.83 -5.34
C TYR A 48 -5.86 6.81 -4.60
N TYR A 49 -5.04 5.77 -4.77
CA TYR A 49 -3.80 5.65 -3.99
C TYR A 49 -2.60 6.42 -4.55
N PRO A 50 -2.47 6.67 -5.88
CA PRO A 50 -1.33 7.45 -6.40
C PRO A 50 -1.22 8.87 -5.87
N ARG A 51 -2.32 9.48 -5.41
CA ARG A 51 -2.26 10.80 -4.75
C ARG A 51 -1.50 10.83 -3.41
N PHE A 52 -1.14 9.67 -2.86
CA PHE A 52 -0.28 9.53 -1.68
C PHE A 52 1.16 9.14 -2.05
N GLY A 53 1.49 9.01 -3.34
CA GLY A 53 2.80 8.57 -3.83
C GLY A 53 2.91 7.08 -4.15
N PHE A 54 1.81 6.32 -4.11
CA PHE A 54 1.83 4.92 -4.53
C PHE A 54 2.03 4.78 -6.04
N GLU A 55 2.88 3.85 -6.44
CA GLU A 55 3.18 3.48 -7.82
C GLU A 55 2.83 2.00 -8.04
N LYS A 56 2.77 1.53 -9.29
CA LYS A 56 2.42 0.12 -9.55
C LYS A 56 3.54 -0.76 -9.01
N ALA A 57 3.21 -1.82 -8.28
CA ALA A 57 4.23 -2.67 -7.68
C ALA A 57 5.11 -3.37 -8.72
N SER A 58 4.57 -3.58 -9.92
CA SER A 58 5.30 -4.09 -11.08
C SER A 58 6.42 -3.16 -11.57
N ASP A 59 6.34 -1.86 -11.30
CA ASP A 59 7.43 -0.92 -11.60
C ASP A 59 8.68 -1.21 -10.72
N PHE A 60 8.52 -2.02 -9.66
CA PHE A 60 9.58 -2.52 -8.77
C PHE A 60 9.85 -4.03 -8.93
N ASP A 61 9.37 -4.68 -10.00
CA ASP A 61 9.46 -6.15 -10.18
C ASP A 61 8.79 -6.97 -9.06
N ILE A 62 7.77 -6.40 -8.39
CA ILE A 62 7.02 -7.04 -7.30
C ILE A 62 5.59 -7.36 -7.74
N GLN A 63 5.14 -8.57 -7.44
CA GLN A 63 3.86 -9.12 -7.89
C GLN A 63 2.99 -9.55 -6.69
N PRO A 64 1.65 -9.49 -6.83
CA PRO A 64 0.75 -10.05 -5.83
C PRO A 64 0.68 -11.58 -5.97
N PRO A 65 0.30 -12.33 -4.92
CA PRO A 65 0.18 -13.78 -4.97
C PRO A 65 -1.11 -14.28 -5.68
N PHE A 66 -1.84 -13.40 -6.36
CA PHE A 66 -3.13 -13.66 -6.99
C PHE A 66 -3.29 -12.85 -8.29
N ASP A 67 -4.18 -13.31 -9.18
CA ASP A 67 -4.44 -12.67 -10.47
C ASP A 67 -5.33 -11.43 -10.30
N VAL A 68 -4.76 -10.25 -10.53
CA VAL A 68 -5.42 -8.94 -10.47
C VAL A 68 -4.86 -8.02 -11.55
N PRO A 69 -5.61 -7.00 -12.01
CA PRO A 69 -5.07 -5.99 -12.91
C PRO A 69 -3.83 -5.30 -12.32
N ASP A 70 -2.81 -5.08 -13.14
CA ASP A 70 -1.54 -4.46 -12.73
C ASP A 70 -1.73 -3.13 -11.99
N GLU A 71 -2.66 -2.31 -12.46
CA GLU A 71 -2.92 -0.97 -11.92
C GLU A 71 -3.52 -0.94 -10.51
N VAL A 72 -4.04 -2.06 -10.00
CA VAL A 72 -4.67 -2.09 -8.68
C VAL A 72 -3.72 -2.52 -7.57
N PHE A 73 -2.59 -3.14 -7.89
CA PHE A 73 -1.59 -3.54 -6.91
C PHE A 73 -0.41 -2.57 -6.92
N MET A 74 -0.26 -1.83 -5.83
CA MET A 74 0.64 -0.69 -5.75
C MET A 74 1.57 -0.78 -4.55
N ALA A 75 2.73 -0.15 -4.67
CA ALA A 75 3.76 -0.04 -3.65
C ALA A 75 4.10 1.43 -3.38
N LEU A 76 4.55 1.72 -2.17
CA LEU A 76 5.10 3.00 -1.77
C LEU A 76 6.36 2.75 -0.93
N GLU A 77 7.46 3.36 -1.35
CA GLU A 77 8.67 3.46 -0.54
C GLU A 77 8.51 4.52 0.56
N LEU A 78 8.69 4.13 1.82
CA LEU A 78 8.74 5.06 2.96
C LEU A 78 10.16 5.61 3.17
N LYS A 79 11.16 4.85 2.69
CA LYS A 79 12.57 5.17 2.62
C LYS A 79 13.01 5.05 1.17
N GLU A 80 13.70 6.06 0.68
CA GLU A 80 14.22 6.11 -0.70
C GLU A 80 15.03 4.85 -1.03
N ASP A 81 14.77 4.27 -2.20
CA ASP A 81 15.43 3.09 -2.76
C ASP A 81 15.27 1.80 -1.93
N ALA A 82 14.25 1.74 -1.06
CA ALA A 82 13.98 0.57 -0.22
C ALA A 82 13.65 -0.70 -1.02
N LEU A 83 13.09 -0.56 -2.23
CA LEU A 83 12.68 -1.67 -3.09
C LEU A 83 13.68 -1.95 -4.22
N SER A 84 14.73 -1.14 -4.42
CA SER A 84 15.62 -1.26 -5.59
C SER A 84 16.38 -2.60 -5.71
N ASN A 85 16.49 -3.37 -4.64
CA ASN A 85 17.13 -4.70 -4.62
C ASN A 85 16.19 -5.81 -4.16
N VAL A 86 14.88 -5.58 -4.27
CA VAL A 86 13.82 -6.51 -3.86
C VAL A 86 12.95 -6.81 -5.06
N SER A 87 12.63 -8.08 -5.29
CA SER A 87 11.72 -8.50 -6.36
C SER A 87 11.02 -9.80 -5.98
N GLY A 88 9.96 -10.14 -6.71
CA GLY A 88 9.24 -11.40 -6.53
C GLY A 88 7.80 -11.21 -6.07
N VAL A 89 7.26 -12.21 -5.38
CA VAL A 89 5.84 -12.25 -4.98
C VAL A 89 5.72 -11.90 -3.50
N ILE A 90 4.79 -11.01 -3.14
CA ILE A 90 4.57 -10.68 -1.74
C ILE A 90 3.84 -11.81 -1.01
N GLU A 91 4.24 -12.04 0.24
CA GLU A 91 3.53 -12.94 1.16
C GLU A 91 2.74 -12.07 2.15
N TYR A 92 1.40 -12.19 2.11
CA TYR A 92 0.57 -11.52 3.10
C TYR A 92 0.60 -12.27 4.43
N SER A 93 0.36 -11.55 5.53
CA SER A 93 0.09 -12.19 6.82
C SER A 93 -1.10 -13.14 6.70
N SER A 94 -1.08 -14.26 7.42
CA SER A 94 -2.20 -15.20 7.50
C SER A 94 -3.51 -14.58 8.00
N ALA A 95 -3.48 -13.36 8.55
CA ALA A 95 -4.68 -12.59 8.86
C ALA A 95 -5.49 -12.21 7.60
N PHE A 96 -4.88 -12.30 6.41
CA PHE A 96 -5.52 -12.13 5.11
C PHE A 96 -5.98 -13.46 4.48
N ASP A 97 -5.71 -14.60 5.13
CA ASP A 97 -6.23 -15.89 4.69
C ASP A 97 -7.73 -15.90 4.97
N GLY A 98 -8.54 -15.99 3.91
CA GLY A 98 -10.01 -15.98 3.93
C GLY A 98 -10.60 -17.07 3.07
#